data_AF-A0A975MBL9-F1
#
_entry.id   AF-A0A975MBL9-F1
#
_cell.length_a   1.000
_cell.length_b   1.000
_cell.length_c   1.000
_cell.angle_alpha   90.00
_cell.angle_beta   90.00
_cell.angle_gamma   90.00
#
_symmetry.space_group_name_H-M   'P 1'
#
loop_
_entity.id
_entity.type
_entity.pdbx_description
1 polymer ?
#
loop_
_entity_poly.entity_id
_entity_poly.type
_entity_poly.pdbx_seq_one_letter_code
_entity_poly.pdbx_strand_id
1 'polypeptide(L)' 'MTQRATKRPEGFTKPAHWTNEPVPEPKPIEAAEKDPRGLSPTRYGDWVKDGIAIDFS' A
#
# COMPACT_ATOMS: atom_id res chain seq x y z
N MET A 1 -24.60 21.10 -16.30
CA MET A 1 -23.65 20.27 -15.53
C MET A 1 -24.40 19.04 -15.03
N THR A 2 -23.86 17.84 -15.22
CA THR A 2 -24.47 16.60 -14.69
C THR A 2 -24.11 16.43 -13.21
N GLN A 3 -25.09 16.10 -12.38
CA GLN A 3 -24.86 15.82 -10.95
C GLN A 3 -24.07 14.52 -10.78
N ARG A 4 -23.13 14.50 -9.82
CA ARG A 4 -22.39 13.29 -9.46
C ARG A 4 -23.33 12.31 -8.76
N ALA A 5 -23.31 11.04 -9.18
CA ALA A 5 -24.03 9.96 -8.52
C ALA A 5 -23.35 9.60 -7.18
N THR A 6 -23.92 10.09 -6.08
CA THR A 6 -23.45 9.80 -4.70
C THR A 6 -24.22 8.67 -4.02
N LYS A 7 -25.31 8.19 -4.64
CA LYS A 7 -26.12 7.09 -4.13
C LYS A 7 -25.82 5.80 -4.89
N ARG A 8 -25.76 4.68 -4.16
CA ARG A 8 -25.62 3.35 -4.76
C ARG A 8 -26.83 3.04 -5.65
N PRO A 9 -26.63 2.52 -6.88
CA PRO A 9 -27.72 2.09 -7.76
C PRO A 9 -28.58 0.99 -7.12
N GLU A 10 -29.86 1.00 -7.46
CA GLU A 10 -30.78 -0.07 -7.08
C GLU A 10 -30.40 -1.38 -7.81
N GLY A 11 -30.46 -2.52 -7.11
CA GLY A 11 -30.12 -3.83 -7.67
C GLY A 11 -28.66 -4.30 -7.48
N PHE A 12 -27.81 -3.53 -6.80
CA PHE A 12 -26.48 -4.01 -6.45
C PHE A 12 -26.54 -5.17 -5.44
N THR A 13 -26.15 -6.37 -5.88
CA THR A 13 -26.01 -7.55 -5.01
C THR A 13 -24.54 -7.80 -4.74
N LYS A 14 -24.16 -7.82 -3.45
CA LYS A 14 -22.79 -8.08 -3.03
C LYS A 14 -22.43 -9.55 -3.34
N PRO A 15 -21.27 -9.84 -3.97
CA PRO A 15 -20.82 -11.22 -4.16
C PRO A 15 -20.65 -11.96 -2.83
N ALA A 16 -20.96 -13.26 -2.81
CA ALA A 16 -20.95 -14.06 -1.58
C ALA A 16 -19.58 -14.13 -0.88
N HIS A 17 -18.48 -14.00 -1.63
CA HIS A 17 -17.11 -14.05 -1.10
C HIS A 17 -16.61 -12.70 -0.56
N TRP A 18 -17.38 -11.61 -0.70
CA TRP A 18 -16.98 -10.33 -0.16
C TRP A 18 -17.36 -10.25 1.32
N THR A 19 -16.37 -10.10 2.19
CA THR A 19 -16.60 -9.78 3.61
C THR A 19 -16.43 -8.27 3.83
N ASN A 20 -16.88 -7.75 4.96
CA ASN A 20 -16.49 -6.41 5.44
C ASN A 20 -15.60 -6.56 6.69
N GLU A 21 -15.07 -7.77 6.89
CA GLU A 21 -14.21 -8.07 8.03
C GLU A 21 -12.91 -7.28 7.88
N PRO A 22 -12.29 -6.88 9.00
CA PRO A 22 -10.97 -6.26 8.93
C PRO A 22 -9.99 -7.19 8.22
N VAL A 23 -9.04 -6.59 7.49
CA VAL A 23 -7.94 -7.35 6.91
C VAL A 23 -7.18 -8.10 8.03
N PRO A 24 -6.60 -9.27 7.75
CA PRO A 24 -5.78 -9.98 8.71
C PRO A 24 -4.65 -9.09 9.25
N GLU A 25 -4.24 -9.35 10.49
CA GLU A 25 -3.09 -8.66 11.06
C GLU A 25 -1.84 -8.90 10.20
N PRO A 26 -1.01 -7.85 9.98
CA PRO A 26 0.22 -8.00 9.23
C PRO A 26 1.13 -8.99 9.96
N LYS A 27 1.77 -9.87 9.20
CA LYS A 27 2.81 -10.73 9.76
C LYS A 27 3.99 -9.84 10.17
N PRO A 28 4.62 -10.11 11.33
CA PRO A 28 5.88 -9.45 11.66
C PRO A 28 6.88 -9.70 10.54
N ILE A 29 7.56 -8.65 10.11
CA ILE A 29 8.68 -8.77 9.18
C ILE A 29 9.83 -9.31 10.03
N GLU A 30 10.38 -10.48 9.66
CA GLU A 30 11.70 -10.85 10.12
C GLU A 30 12.68 -9.88 9.44
N ALA A 31 13.01 -8.78 10.12
CA ALA A 31 14.11 -7.89 9.75
C ALA A 31 15.45 -8.61 10.03
N ALA A 32 15.59 -9.82 9.49
CA ALA A 32 16.74 -10.69 9.61
C ALA A 32 17.54 -10.65 8.31
N GLU A 33 17.81 -9.45 7.82
CA GLU A 33 19.04 -9.23 7.09
C GLU A 33 19.53 -7.87 7.53
N LYS A 34 20.60 -7.87 8.33
CA LYS A 34 21.45 -6.71 8.45
C LYS A 34 21.86 -6.39 7.02
N ASP A 35 21.14 -5.48 6.36
CA ASP A 35 21.65 -4.89 5.13
C ASP A 35 23.07 -4.44 5.49
N PRO A 36 24.12 -4.96 4.82
CA PRO A 36 25.49 -4.54 5.08
C PRO A 36 25.67 -3.02 5.04
N ARG A 37 24.71 -2.30 4.43
CA ARG A 37 24.65 -0.84 4.29
C ARG A 37 23.53 -0.17 5.11
N GLY A 38 22.68 -0.92 5.82
CA GLY A 38 21.62 -0.38 6.69
C GLY A 38 20.47 0.35 5.98
N LEU A 39 20.33 0.24 4.67
CA LEU A 39 19.31 0.89 3.86
C LEU A 39 18.08 -0.02 3.77
N SER A 40 17.39 -0.20 4.91
CA SER A 40 16.01 -0.68 4.88
C SER A 40 15.20 0.25 3.97
N PRO A 41 14.31 -0.27 3.09
CA PRO A 41 13.63 0.55 2.10
C PRO A 41 12.72 1.56 2.82
N THR A 42 13.17 2.81 2.93
CA THR A 42 12.31 3.92 3.29
C THR A 42 11.43 4.20 2.07
N ARG A 43 10.32 3.46 1.92
CA ARG A 43 9.32 3.63 0.85
C ARG A 43 9.83 3.31 -0.56
N TYR A 44 8.92 2.84 -1.43
CA TYR A 44 9.19 2.73 -2.86
C TYR A 44 9.36 4.16 -3.41
N GLY A 45 10.61 4.56 -3.68
CA GLY A 45 10.93 5.88 -4.22
C GLY A 45 12.21 6.50 -3.65
N ASP A 46 12.53 6.24 -2.38
CA ASP A 46 13.72 6.84 -1.76
C ASP A 46 14.95 5.95 -2.04
N TRP A 47 15.63 6.21 -3.17
CA TRP A 47 16.95 5.62 -3.43
C TRP A 47 18.02 6.51 -2.82
N VAL A 48 18.88 5.94 -1.97
CA VAL A 48 20.04 6.65 -1.41
C VAL A 48 21.33 6.01 -1.88
N LYS A 49 22.24 6.82 -2.43
CA LYS A 49 23.61 6.42 -2.79
C LYS A 49 24.58 7.43 -2.21
N ASP A 50 25.56 6.95 -1.44
CA ASP A 50 26.62 7.78 -0.82
C ASP A 50 26.08 8.97 -0.01
N GLY A 51 24.91 8.80 0.63
CA GLY A 51 24.24 9.85 1.43
C GLY A 51 23.42 10.86 0.63
N ILE A 52 23.31 10.67 -0.69
CA ILE A 52 22.54 11.54 -1.59
C ILE A 52 21.23 10.83 -1.98
N ALA A 53 20.11 11.55 -1.85
CA ALA A 53 18.81 11.08 -2.31
C ALA A 53 18.71 11.22 -3.84
N ILE A 54 18.30 10.14 -4.50
CA ILE A 54 18.11 10.03 -5.96
C ILE A 54 16.63 9.85 -6.24
N ASP A 55 16.09 10.67 -7.15
CA ASP A 55 14.73 10.57 -7.69
C ASP A 55 14.81 10.33 -9.22
N PHE A 56 13.89 9.54 -9.77
CA PHE A 56 13.83 9.14 -11.19
C PHE A 56 12.69 9.84 -11.97
N SER A 57 12.45 11.13 -11.66
CA SER A 57 11.48 11.99 -12.37
C SER A 57 11.80 12.14 -13.85
#